data_AF-A0ABD6EL56-F1
#
_entry.id   AF-A0ABD6EL56-F1
#
_cell.length_a   1.000
_cell.length_b   1.000
_cell.length_c   1.000
_cell.angle_alpha   90.00
_cell.angle_beta   90.00
_cell.angle_gamma   90.00
#
_symmetry.space_group_name_H-M   'P 1'
#
loop_
_entity.id
_entity.type
_entity.pdbx_description
1 polymer ?
#
loop_
_entity_poly.entity_id
_entity_poly.type
_entity_poly.pdbx_seq_one_letter_code
_entity_poly.pdbx_strand_id
1 'polypeptide(L)'
;MLNSIFDLTPAHLLKEIIIYDDCSEDDVIITDLVLKYGKITGWPMEKIISKRSDERQGLIRAKVNAARLGSADVLIFMDSHCEVTPKWIEPLLVPIQEDRTKVVVPIVDLINPVNFEYSKAMVARSVFDWQLRFKWKYFDWSYFDTPENNVKLFRSPIMPGGLLAIDRKFYTEMGEYDSGMEIWGAENIELSIRVSHFVTFFYCFFFPFAMTT
;
A
#
# COMPACT_ATOMS: atom_id res chain seq x y z
N MET A 1 7.21 7.98 -7.45
CA MET A 1 6.05 7.98 -6.53
C MET A 1 5.18 9.23 -6.59
N LEU A 2 5.53 10.35 -5.94
CA LEU A 2 4.56 11.45 -5.75
C LEU A 2 4.07 12.09 -7.06
N ASN A 3 4.96 12.31 -8.04
CA ASN A 3 4.57 12.76 -9.39
C ASN A 3 3.49 11.83 -9.98
N SER A 4 3.77 10.52 -10.03
CA SER A 4 2.80 9.55 -10.56
C SER A 4 1.45 9.59 -9.82
N ILE A 5 1.45 9.78 -8.49
CA ILE A 5 0.19 9.89 -7.73
C ILE A 5 -0.59 11.14 -8.17
N PHE A 6 0.06 12.31 -8.24
CA PHE A 6 -0.62 13.54 -8.65
C PHE A 6 -1.09 13.51 -10.10
N ASP A 7 -0.31 12.91 -11.00
CA ASP A 7 -0.60 12.90 -12.43
C ASP A 7 -1.72 11.92 -12.80
N LEU A 8 -1.82 10.79 -12.10
CA LEU A 8 -2.70 9.67 -12.48
C LEU A 8 -3.87 9.44 -11.52
N THR A 9 -3.98 10.23 -10.44
CA THR A 9 -5.09 10.14 -9.49
C THR A 9 -6.09 11.29 -9.73
N PRO A 10 -7.38 11.01 -9.99
CA PRO A 10 -8.38 12.05 -10.12
C PRO A 10 -8.43 12.96 -8.89
N ALA A 11 -8.41 14.28 -9.09
CA ALA A 11 -8.25 15.26 -8.01
C ALA A 11 -9.36 15.21 -6.94
N HIS A 12 -10.55 14.71 -7.28
CA HIS A 12 -11.67 14.56 -6.35
C HIS A 12 -11.58 13.29 -5.46
N LEU A 13 -10.74 12.32 -5.85
CA LEU A 13 -10.47 11.11 -5.06
C LEU A 13 -9.27 11.26 -4.13
N LEU A 14 -8.32 12.15 -4.48
CA LEU A 14 -7.16 12.43 -3.67
C LEU A 14 -7.46 13.54 -2.64
N LYS A 15 -7.73 13.15 -1.39
CA LYS A 15 -7.93 14.09 -0.28
C LYS A 15 -6.61 14.67 0.21
N GLU A 16 -5.68 13.81 0.60
CA GLU A 16 -4.39 14.17 1.17
C GLU A 16 -3.34 13.07 0.93
N ILE A 17 -2.06 13.45 0.97
CA ILE A 17 -0.90 12.57 0.97
C ILE A 17 -0.12 12.84 2.25
N ILE A 18 0.09 11.80 3.04
CA ILE A 18 0.84 11.90 4.29
C ILE A 18 2.24 11.34 4.04
N ILE A 19 3.25 12.19 4.15
CA ILE A 19 4.66 11.81 4.10
C ILE A 19 5.15 11.71 5.55
N TYR A 20 5.38 10.49 6.00
CA TYR A 20 5.84 10.22 7.35
C TYR A 20 7.32 9.80 7.33
N ASP A 21 8.17 10.64 7.93
CA ASP A 21 9.61 10.42 8.07
C ASP A 21 9.90 9.73 9.41
N ASP A 22 10.32 8.47 9.34
CA ASP A 22 10.66 7.63 10.49
C ASP A 22 12.13 7.83 10.93
N CYS A 23 12.49 9.08 11.21
CA CYS A 23 13.81 9.47 11.70
C CYS A 23 14.96 9.14 10.71
N SER A 24 14.83 9.58 9.45
CA SER A 24 15.94 9.49 8.48
C SER A 24 17.20 10.20 8.97
N GLU A 25 18.36 9.55 8.81
CA GLU A 25 19.70 9.95 9.28
C GLU A 25 20.55 10.61 8.18
N ASP A 26 19.93 11.34 7.25
CA ASP A 26 20.66 12.03 6.19
C ASP A 26 21.04 13.46 6.60
N ASP A 27 22.19 13.94 6.11
CA ASP A 27 22.65 15.33 6.26
C ASP A 27 21.60 16.34 5.78
N VAL A 28 20.72 15.90 4.87
CA VAL A 28 19.57 16.67 4.39
C VAL A 28 18.30 15.88 4.62
N ILE A 29 17.34 16.50 5.32
CA ILE A 29 16.01 15.94 5.51
C ILE A 29 15.35 15.82 4.13
N ILE A 30 15.26 14.59 3.61
CA ILE A 30 14.71 14.29 2.28
C ILE A 30 13.31 14.90 2.12
N THR A 31 12.51 14.87 3.19
CA THR A 31 11.16 15.44 3.22
C THR A 31 11.15 16.93 2.84
N ASP A 32 12.12 17.72 3.30
CA ASP A 32 12.19 19.15 2.98
C ASP A 32 12.54 19.39 1.51
N LEU A 33 13.43 18.57 0.95
CA LEU A 33 13.76 18.60 -0.49
C LEU A 33 12.56 18.24 -1.34
N VAL A 34 11.80 17.21 -0.95
CA VAL A 34 10.58 16.78 -1.64
C VAL A 34 9.52 17.90 -1.62
N LEU A 35 9.32 18.55 -0.48
CA LEU A 35 8.39 19.68 -0.38
C LEU A 35 8.85 20.90 -1.19
N LYS A 36 10.17 21.16 -1.22
CA LYS A 36 10.74 22.22 -2.05
C LYS A 36 10.54 21.93 -3.54
N TYR A 37 10.80 20.69 -3.96
CA TYR A 37 10.56 20.22 -5.32
C TYR A 37 9.08 20.36 -5.69
N GLY A 38 8.16 19.90 -4.83
CA GLY A 38 6.72 20.00 -5.04
C GLY A 38 6.22 21.44 -5.25
N LYS A 39 6.79 22.40 -4.51
CA LYS A 39 6.49 23.83 -4.71
C LYS A 39 6.95 24.35 -6.07
N ILE A 40 8.09 23.87 -6.56
CA ILE A 40 8.66 24.27 -7.85
C ILE A 40 7.86 23.66 -9.01
N THR A 41 7.45 22.40 -8.88
CA THR A 41 6.66 21.69 -9.89
C THR A 41 5.19 22.10 -9.89
N GLY A 42 4.71 22.78 -8.85
CA GLY A 42 3.33 23.24 -8.74
C GLY A 42 2.36 22.18 -8.23
N TRP A 43 2.82 21.26 -7.37
CA TRP A 43 1.94 20.32 -6.69
C TRP A 43 0.92 21.05 -5.79
N PRO A 44 -0.28 20.48 -5.58
CA PRO A 44 -1.25 20.99 -4.62
C PRO A 44 -0.75 20.76 -3.19
N MET A 45 0.11 21.67 -2.71
CA MET A 45 0.80 21.54 -1.43
C MET A 45 -0.17 21.48 -0.23
N GLU A 46 -1.38 22.02 -0.37
CA GLU A 46 -2.45 21.94 0.63
C GLU A 46 -2.94 20.50 0.88
N LYS A 47 -2.67 19.59 -0.06
CA LYS A 47 -2.97 18.16 0.09
C LYS A 47 -1.83 17.38 0.75
N ILE A 48 -0.67 17.99 0.99
CA ILE A 48 0.49 17.28 1.54
C ILE A 48 0.60 17.56 3.04
N ILE A 49 0.62 16.50 3.83
CA ILE A 49 0.91 16.55 5.27
C ILE A 49 2.26 15.87 5.48
N SER A 50 3.26 16.62 5.94
CA SER A 50 4.55 16.05 6.34
C SER A 50 4.66 15.94 7.86
N LYS A 51 5.12 14.80 8.35
CA LYS A 51 5.44 14.60 9.77
C LYS A 51 6.72 13.79 9.89
N ARG A 52 7.60 14.24 10.79
CA ARG A 52 8.82 13.53 11.17
C ARG A 52 8.70 13.02 12.61
N SER A 53 9.19 11.82 12.85
CA SER A 53 9.37 11.25 14.18
C SER A 53 10.72 11.68 14.77
N ASP A 54 10.76 11.91 16.09
CA ASP A 54 11.98 12.30 16.81
C ASP A 54 12.93 11.11 17.06
N GLU A 55 12.38 9.90 17.01
CA GLU A 55 13.11 8.63 17.15
C GLU A 55 12.63 7.61 16.11
N ARG A 56 13.45 6.59 15.85
CA ARG A 56 13.10 5.53 14.90
C ARG A 56 12.06 4.59 15.50
N GLN A 57 10.84 4.65 14.98
CA GLN A 57 9.68 3.88 15.45
C GLN A 57 9.55 2.53 14.73
N GLY A 58 10.06 2.42 13.51
CA GLY A 58 9.85 1.26 12.64
C GLY A 58 8.58 1.39 11.78
N LEU A 59 8.50 0.57 10.73
CA LEU A 59 7.45 0.65 9.70
C LEU A 59 6.03 0.62 10.30
N ILE A 60 5.81 -0.27 11.27
CA ILE A 60 4.48 -0.54 11.80
C ILE A 60 3.95 0.66 12.58
N ARG A 61 4.74 1.16 13.53
CA ARG A 61 4.40 2.36 14.32
C ARG A 61 4.34 3.60 13.45
N ALA A 62 5.22 3.74 12.46
CA ALA A 62 5.17 4.81 11.47
C ALA A 62 3.84 4.78 10.68
N LYS A 63 3.40 3.61 10.20
CA LYS A 63 2.10 3.44 9.52
C LYS A 63 0.93 3.81 10.43
N VAL A 64 0.93 3.38 11.69
CA VAL A 64 -0.11 3.73 12.68
C VAL A 64 -0.15 5.23 12.94
N ASN A 65 1.01 5.85 13.19
CA ASN A 65 1.10 7.27 13.45
C ASN A 65 0.68 8.09 12.23
N ALA A 66 1.07 7.69 11.03
CA ALA A 66 0.65 8.32 9.78
C ALA A 66 -0.87 8.18 9.56
N ALA A 67 -1.44 7.00 9.78
CA ALA A 67 -2.87 6.75 9.62
C ALA A 67 -3.73 7.64 10.53
N ARG A 68 -3.25 7.92 11.75
CA ARG A 68 -3.93 8.79 12.72
C ARG A 68 -3.92 10.27 12.33
N LEU A 69 -3.01 10.70 11.45
CA LEU A 69 -3.01 12.06 10.91
C LEU A 69 -4.04 12.24 9.77
N GLY A 70 -4.47 11.14 9.16
CA GLY A 70 -5.40 11.14 8.04
C GLY A 70 -6.84 11.40 8.44
N SER A 71 -7.53 12.19 7.62
CA SER A 71 -8.93 12.57 7.72
C SER A 71 -9.81 11.92 6.64
N ALA A 72 -9.22 11.43 5.55
CA ALA A 72 -9.91 10.77 4.45
C ALA A 72 -10.73 9.54 4.88
N ASP A 73 -11.73 9.15 4.07
CA ASP A 73 -12.59 7.99 4.36
C ASP A 73 -11.86 6.66 4.19
N VAL A 74 -10.93 6.58 3.22
CA VAL A 74 -10.13 5.40 2.92
C VAL A 74 -8.65 5.72 3.11
N LEU A 75 -7.94 4.84 3.81
CA LEU A 75 -6.49 4.86 3.93
C LEU A 75 -5.89 3.98 2.84
N ILE A 76 -4.91 4.50 2.11
CA ILE A 76 -4.10 3.73 1.17
C ILE A 76 -2.64 3.80 1.63
N PHE A 77 -2.09 2.67 2.04
CA PHE A 77 -0.68 2.55 2.40
C PHE A 77 0.14 2.22 1.16
N MET A 78 1.26 2.92 1.01
CA MET A 78 2.18 2.77 -0.12
C MET A 78 3.62 2.86 0.35
N ASP A 79 4.50 2.08 -0.27
CA ASP A 79 5.92 2.18 -0.02
C ASP A 79 6.51 3.40 -0.77
N SER A 80 7.59 3.99 -0.24
CA SER A 80 8.17 5.24 -0.76
C SER A 80 8.73 5.14 -2.19
N HIS A 81 8.94 3.93 -2.67
CA HIS A 81 9.57 3.58 -3.95
C HIS A 81 8.56 2.96 -4.94
N CYS A 82 7.31 3.39 -4.87
CA CYS A 82 6.26 2.96 -5.78
C CYS A 82 6.05 3.91 -6.98
N GLU A 83 5.50 3.38 -8.05
CA GLU A 83 4.93 4.14 -9.17
C GLU A 83 3.51 3.67 -9.46
N VAL A 84 2.60 4.63 -9.65
CA VAL A 84 1.19 4.34 -9.91
C VAL A 84 0.94 4.13 -11.39
N THR A 85 -0.04 3.30 -11.71
CA THR A 85 -0.53 3.12 -13.08
C THR A 85 -1.81 3.91 -13.34
N PRO A 86 -2.19 4.15 -14.61
CA PRO A 86 -3.48 4.78 -14.91
C PRO A 86 -4.66 3.96 -14.37
N LYS A 87 -5.66 4.66 -13.81
CA LYS A 87 -6.89 4.06 -13.23
C LYS A 87 -6.64 3.10 -12.07
N TRP A 88 -5.61 3.39 -11.29
CA TRP A 88 -5.25 2.53 -10.17
C TRP A 88 -6.19 2.67 -8.97
N ILE A 89 -6.72 3.86 -8.70
CA ILE A 89 -7.35 4.12 -7.42
C ILE A 89 -8.80 3.65 -7.39
N GLU A 90 -9.54 3.86 -8.48
CA GLU A 90 -10.97 3.54 -8.57
C GLU A 90 -11.25 2.06 -8.28
N PRO A 91 -10.48 1.11 -8.83
CA PRO A 91 -10.70 -0.30 -8.55
C PRO A 91 -10.33 -0.72 -7.12
N LEU A 92 -9.51 0.05 -6.41
CA LEU A 92 -9.27 -0.15 -4.97
C LEU A 92 -10.44 0.37 -4.12
N LEU A 93 -11.05 1.49 -4.52
CA LEU A 93 -12.11 2.15 -3.76
C LEU A 93 -13.48 1.47 -3.93
N VAL A 94 -13.82 0.96 -5.12
CA VAL A 94 -15.14 0.36 -5.40
C VAL A 94 -15.52 -0.76 -4.41
N PRO A 95 -14.66 -1.76 -4.13
CA PRO A 95 -15.03 -2.84 -3.21
C PRO A 95 -15.25 -2.34 -1.78
N ILE A 96 -14.48 -1.33 -1.34
CA ILE A 96 -14.59 -0.71 -0.01
C ILE A 96 -15.87 0.10 0.08
N GLN A 97 -16.26 0.78 -1.00
CA GLN A 97 -17.53 1.50 -1.07
C GLN A 97 -18.73 0.55 -0.95
N GLU A 98 -18.67 -0.63 -1.59
CA GLU A 98 -19.71 -1.66 -1.49
C GLU A 98 -19.78 -2.28 -0.09
N ASP A 99 -18.63 -2.48 0.53
CA ASP A 99 -18.51 -3.08 1.86
C ASP A 99 -17.24 -2.56 2.55
N ARG A 100 -17.44 -1.68 3.53
CA ARG A 100 -16.39 -1.01 4.30
C ARG A 100 -15.44 -1.98 5.01
N THR A 101 -15.86 -3.23 5.23
CA THR A 101 -15.05 -4.24 5.92
C THR A 101 -14.03 -4.91 5.00
N LYS A 102 -14.12 -4.70 3.69
CA LYS A 102 -13.15 -5.24 2.73
C LYS A 102 -11.82 -4.51 2.83
N VAL A 103 -10.75 -5.29 2.93
CA VAL A 103 -9.38 -4.83 2.71
C VAL A 103 -8.97 -5.20 1.31
N VAL A 104 -8.54 -4.20 0.53
CA VAL A 104 -8.22 -4.35 -0.88
C VAL A 104 -6.74 -4.14 -1.10
N VAL A 105 -6.11 -5.06 -1.84
CA VAL A 105 -4.68 -5.05 -2.11
C VAL A 105 -4.47 -5.01 -3.62
N PRO A 106 -3.60 -4.11 -4.13
CA PRO A 106 -3.21 -4.10 -5.53
C PRO A 106 -2.35 -5.31 -5.91
N ILE A 107 -2.37 -5.68 -7.19
CA ILE A 107 -1.36 -6.53 -7.78
C ILE A 107 -0.07 -5.73 -7.93
N VAL A 108 1.00 -6.34 -7.49
CA VAL A 108 2.32 -5.74 -7.53
C VAL A 108 3.02 -6.05 -8.83
N ASP A 109 3.46 -5.04 -9.58
CA ASP A 109 4.42 -5.22 -10.67
C ASP A 109 5.87 -4.99 -10.22
N LEU A 110 6.83 -5.41 -11.06
CA LEU A 110 8.25 -5.43 -10.77
C LEU A 110 9.01 -4.38 -11.60
N ILE A 111 9.81 -3.54 -10.94
CA ILE A 111 10.71 -2.53 -11.51
C ILE A 111 12.06 -3.05 -11.06
N ASN A 112 12.90 -3.30 -12.05
CA ASN A 112 14.25 -3.72 -11.78
C ASN A 112 15.00 -2.59 -11.05
N PRO A 113 15.60 -2.85 -9.88
CA PRO A 113 16.23 -1.81 -9.06
C PRO A 113 17.51 -1.22 -9.68
N VAL A 114 18.06 -1.86 -10.72
CA VAL A 114 19.31 -1.43 -11.37
C VAL A 114 19.03 -0.57 -12.59
N ASN A 115 18.19 -1.06 -13.51
CA ASN A 115 17.94 -0.39 -14.79
C ASN A 115 16.55 0.27 -14.88
N PHE A 116 15.75 0.17 -13.82
CA PHE A 116 14.39 0.71 -13.73
C PHE A 116 13.40 0.14 -14.78
N GLU A 117 13.70 -1.01 -15.37
CA GLU A 117 12.80 -1.67 -16.32
C GLU A 117 11.56 -2.20 -15.62
N TYR A 118 10.40 -1.83 -16.16
CA TYR A 118 9.09 -2.30 -15.73
C TYR A 118 8.78 -3.68 -16.32
N SER A 119 8.27 -4.58 -15.49
CA SER A 119 7.78 -5.90 -15.87
C SER A 119 6.52 -6.26 -15.09
N LYS A 120 5.53 -6.82 -15.79
CA LYS A 120 4.28 -7.25 -15.18
C LYS A 120 4.51 -8.47 -14.31
N ALA A 121 3.97 -8.47 -13.09
CA ALA A 121 4.03 -9.67 -12.27
C ALA A 121 2.97 -10.69 -12.67
N MET A 122 3.27 -11.94 -12.36
CA MET A 122 2.26 -12.99 -12.41
C MET A 122 1.29 -12.85 -11.25
N VAL A 123 0.00 -12.98 -11.55
CA VAL A 123 -1.06 -12.93 -10.54
C VAL A 123 -0.89 -14.13 -9.61
N ALA A 124 -0.83 -13.86 -8.30
CA ALA A 124 -0.65 -14.86 -7.28
C ALA A 124 -1.50 -14.56 -6.05
N ARG A 125 -1.91 -15.61 -5.34
CA ARG A 125 -2.46 -15.49 -3.99
C ARG A 125 -1.33 -15.41 -3.00
N SER A 126 -1.48 -14.57 -2.00
CA SER A 126 -0.56 -14.53 -0.87
C SER A 126 -0.98 -15.60 0.14
N VAL A 127 -0.03 -16.44 0.56
CA VAL A 127 -0.22 -17.51 1.55
C VAL A 127 0.93 -17.49 2.55
N PHE A 128 0.84 -18.22 3.65
CA PHE A 128 1.96 -18.43 4.56
C PHE A 128 2.13 -19.91 4.90
N ASP A 129 3.33 -20.30 5.34
CA ASP A 129 3.60 -21.65 5.85
C ASP A 129 3.50 -21.73 7.38
N TRP A 130 3.66 -22.93 7.94
CA TRP A 130 3.59 -23.16 9.39
C TRP A 130 4.70 -22.47 10.20
N GLN A 131 5.71 -21.91 9.54
CA GLN A 131 6.72 -21.05 10.19
C GLN A 131 6.36 -19.56 10.11
N LEU A 132 5.12 -19.24 9.71
CA LEU A 132 4.61 -17.88 9.51
C LEU A 132 5.43 -17.10 8.48
N ARG A 133 5.94 -17.78 7.44
CA ARG A 133 6.65 -17.12 6.34
C ARG A 133 5.72 -16.88 5.18
N PHE A 134 5.70 -15.65 4.69
CA PHE A 134 4.97 -15.25 3.50
C PHE A 134 5.44 -16.01 2.25
N LYS A 135 4.51 -16.43 1.40
CA LYS A 135 4.74 -17.10 0.12
C LYS A 135 3.72 -16.67 -0.93
N TRP A 136 4.15 -16.70 -2.19
CA TRP A 136 3.26 -16.56 -3.33
C TRP A 136 2.79 -17.93 -3.82
N LYS A 137 1.47 -18.08 -4.00
CA LYS A 137 0.84 -19.23 -4.64
C LYS A 137 0.25 -18.78 -5.98
N TYR A 138 0.93 -19.13 -7.05
CA TYR A 138 0.48 -18.84 -8.42
C TYR A 138 -0.74 -19.67 -8.80
N PHE A 139 -1.56 -19.11 -9.67
CA PHE A 139 -2.66 -19.84 -10.29
C PHE A 139 -2.12 -20.73 -11.42
N ASP A 140 -2.77 -21.87 -11.64
CA ASP A 140 -2.53 -22.66 -12.85
C ASP A 140 -2.93 -21.85 -14.09
N TRP A 141 -2.22 -22.04 -15.20
CA TRP A 141 -2.51 -21.29 -16.45
C TRP A 141 -3.96 -21.45 -16.92
N SER A 142 -4.56 -22.63 -16.70
CA SER A 142 -5.95 -22.91 -17.04
C SER A 142 -6.97 -22.05 -16.27
N TYR A 143 -6.59 -21.45 -15.15
CA TYR A 143 -7.44 -20.48 -14.45
C TYR A 143 -7.72 -19.26 -15.34
N PHE A 144 -6.76 -18.84 -16.17
CA PHE A 144 -6.89 -17.66 -17.01
C PHE A 144 -7.59 -17.91 -18.36
N ASP A 145 -7.87 -19.18 -18.69
CA ASP A 145 -8.64 -19.55 -19.89
C ASP A 145 -10.08 -19.01 -19.85
N THR A 146 -10.61 -18.79 -18.65
CA THR A 146 -11.90 -18.12 -18.44
C THR A 146 -11.69 -16.60 -18.47
N PRO A 147 -12.20 -15.85 -19.47
CA PRO A 147 -11.91 -14.43 -19.64
C PRO A 147 -12.20 -13.58 -18.41
N GLU A 148 -13.28 -13.88 -17.67
CA GLU A 148 -13.69 -13.18 -16.46
C GLU A 148 -12.64 -13.25 -15.35
N ASN A 149 -11.85 -14.33 -15.30
CA ASN A 149 -10.81 -14.52 -14.29
C ASN A 149 -9.63 -13.55 -14.46
N ASN A 150 -9.49 -12.93 -15.64
CA ASN A 150 -8.43 -11.97 -15.93
C ASN A 150 -8.71 -10.57 -15.37
N VAL A 151 -9.95 -10.28 -14.98
CA VAL A 151 -10.37 -8.95 -14.51
C VAL A 151 -11.04 -8.98 -13.14
N LYS A 152 -11.59 -10.13 -12.72
CA LYS A 152 -12.34 -10.22 -11.49
C LYS A 152 -11.44 -10.14 -10.25
N LEU A 153 -12.03 -9.56 -9.21
CA LEU A 153 -11.63 -9.73 -7.82
C LEU A 153 -11.41 -11.20 -7.45
N PHE A 154 -10.35 -11.49 -6.69
CA PHE A 154 -10.17 -12.80 -6.07
C PHE A 154 -9.90 -12.66 -4.58
N ARG A 155 -10.17 -13.74 -3.82
CA ARG A 155 -9.85 -13.77 -2.39
C ARG A 155 -8.45 -14.35 -2.20
N SER A 156 -7.69 -13.77 -1.29
CA SER A 156 -6.43 -14.34 -0.84
C SER A 156 -6.36 -14.32 0.69
N PRO A 157 -5.85 -15.40 1.31
CA PRO A 157 -5.95 -15.61 2.75
C PRO A 157 -5.08 -14.65 3.56
N ILE A 158 -4.01 -14.12 2.96
CA ILE A 158 -3.21 -13.05 3.56
C ILE A 158 -2.90 -11.95 2.55
N MET A 159 -2.24 -10.87 2.99
CA MET A 159 -1.71 -9.78 2.17
C MET A 159 -0.18 -9.66 2.25
N PRO A 160 0.48 -9.08 1.22
CA PRO A 160 1.92 -8.84 1.19
C PRO A 160 2.40 -7.71 2.13
N GLY A 161 1.50 -6.88 2.67
CA GLY A 161 1.77 -5.97 3.79
C GLY A 161 2.23 -4.56 3.43
N GLY A 162 2.96 -4.40 2.33
CA GLY A 162 3.45 -3.08 1.87
C GLY A 162 2.31 -2.14 1.49
N LEU A 163 1.45 -2.61 0.57
CA LEU A 163 0.36 -1.82 0.01
C LEU A 163 -0.99 -2.42 0.35
N LEU A 164 -1.92 -1.55 0.78
CA LEU A 164 -3.31 -1.92 1.00
C LEU A 164 -4.19 -0.66 1.01
N ALA A 165 -5.46 -0.83 0.65
CA ALA A 165 -6.52 0.13 0.82
C ALA A 165 -7.55 -0.41 1.82
N ILE A 166 -7.95 0.42 2.78
CA ILE A 166 -8.88 0.06 3.85
C ILE A 166 -9.72 1.26 4.29
N ASP A 167 -10.99 1.05 4.63
CA ASP A 167 -11.81 2.08 5.28
C ASP A 167 -11.17 2.51 6.61
N ARG A 168 -11.02 3.81 6.82
CA ARG A 168 -10.32 4.36 8.00
C ARG A 168 -11.02 3.99 9.31
N LYS A 169 -12.35 4.03 9.34
CA LYS A 169 -13.11 3.71 10.56
C LYS A 169 -12.98 2.23 10.86
N PHE A 170 -13.08 1.38 9.85
CA PHE A 170 -12.86 -0.06 10.00
C PHE A 170 -11.44 -0.36 10.49
N TYR A 171 -10.41 0.30 9.93
CA TYR A 171 -9.02 0.18 10.40
C TYR A 171 -8.86 0.52 11.89
N THR A 172 -9.53 1.56 12.39
CA THR A 172 -9.53 1.89 13.81
C THR A 172 -10.37 0.91 14.65
N GLU A 173 -11.54 0.48 14.16
CA GLU A 173 -12.43 -0.49 14.84
C GLU A 173 -11.75 -1.84 15.08
N MET A 174 -10.93 -2.30 14.13
CA MET A 174 -10.16 -3.54 14.25
C MET A 174 -8.91 -3.40 15.15
N GLY A 175 -8.62 -2.19 15.66
CA GLY A 175 -7.49 -1.95 16.55
C GLY A 175 -6.18 -1.61 15.84
N GLU A 176 -6.23 -1.15 14.59
CA GLU A 176 -5.05 -0.74 13.80
C GLU A 176 -4.02 -1.89 13.68
N TYR A 177 -2.76 -1.58 13.34
CA TYR A 177 -1.67 -2.53 13.58
C TYR A 177 -1.32 -2.62 15.06
N ASP A 178 -0.83 -3.80 15.49
CA ASP A 178 -0.30 -3.97 16.85
C ASP A 178 0.97 -3.12 17.05
N SER A 179 0.86 -2.07 17.86
CA SER A 179 1.99 -1.18 18.21
C SER A 179 3.10 -1.86 19.02
N GLY A 180 2.83 -3.05 19.57
CA GLY A 180 3.82 -3.90 20.24
C GLY A 180 4.79 -4.56 19.26
N MET A 181 4.46 -4.62 17.97
CA MET A 181 5.40 -5.11 16.96
C MET A 181 6.53 -4.09 16.71
N GLU A 182 7.76 -4.58 16.67
CA GLU A 182 8.95 -3.77 16.49
C GLU A 182 9.47 -3.86 15.05
N ILE A 183 9.87 -2.71 14.49
CA ILE A 183 10.52 -2.57 13.18
C ILE A 183 9.65 -3.04 12.01
N TRP A 184 9.64 -4.35 11.71
CA TRP A 184 8.95 -4.97 10.58
C TRP A 184 8.89 -6.48 10.75
N GLY A 185 7.82 -7.13 10.24
CA GLY A 185 7.72 -8.57 10.13
C GLY A 185 6.42 -9.12 10.72
N ALA A 186 5.78 -10.02 9.97
CA ALA A 186 4.54 -10.72 10.32
C ALA A 186 3.30 -9.82 10.56
N GLU A 187 3.42 -8.49 10.47
CA GLU A 187 2.30 -7.55 10.59
C GLU A 187 1.25 -7.80 9.52
N ASN A 188 1.72 -8.19 8.34
CA ASN A 188 0.88 -8.52 7.20
C ASN A 188 0.08 -9.80 7.44
N ILE A 189 0.65 -10.80 8.11
CA ILE A 189 -0.02 -12.06 8.46
C ILE A 189 -1.01 -11.81 9.60
N GLU A 190 -0.60 -11.08 10.64
CA GLU A 190 -1.44 -10.75 11.79
C GLU A 190 -2.71 -10.01 11.36
N LEU A 191 -2.54 -8.90 10.64
CA LEU A 191 -3.66 -8.09 10.17
C LEU A 191 -4.54 -8.92 9.20
N SER A 192 -3.96 -9.80 8.39
CA SER A 192 -4.73 -10.70 7.52
C SER A 192 -5.58 -11.70 8.30
N ILE A 193 -5.04 -12.30 9.36
CA ILE A 193 -5.77 -13.25 10.22
C ILE A 193 -6.89 -12.51 10.94
N ARG A 194 -6.62 -11.30 11.44
CA ARG A 194 -7.62 -10.46 12.10
C ARG A 194 -8.78 -10.10 11.17
N VAL A 195 -8.48 -9.81 9.90
CA VAL A 195 -9.48 -9.45 8.89
C VAL A 195 -10.08 -10.68 8.20
N SER A 196 -9.59 -11.91 8.44
CA SER A 196 -9.79 -13.12 7.60
C SER A 196 -11.22 -13.52 7.21
N HIS A 197 -12.27 -12.91 7.77
CA HIS A 197 -13.63 -12.97 7.22
C HIS A 197 -13.88 -12.06 5.99
N PHE A 198 -12.95 -11.15 5.63
CA PHE A 198 -13.23 -9.98 4.76
C PHE A 198 -12.12 -9.57 3.75
N VAL A 199 -10.98 -10.28 3.66
CA VAL A 199 -9.87 -9.89 2.74
C VAL A 199 -10.22 -10.19 1.28
N THR A 200 -10.27 -9.15 0.43
CA THR A 200 -10.67 -9.24 -0.98
C THR A 200 -9.62 -8.54 -1.85
N PHE A 201 -8.91 -9.28 -2.70
CA PHE A 201 -7.87 -8.71 -3.57
C PHE A 201 -8.48 -8.15 -4.85
N PHE A 202 -8.09 -6.91 -5.21
CA PHE A 202 -8.44 -6.29 -6.48
C PHE A 202 -7.22 -6.07 -7.37
N TYR A 203 -7.43 -6.32 -8.66
CA TYR A 203 -6.55 -5.96 -9.76
C TYR A 203 -6.28 -4.46 -9.81
N CYS A 204 -5.21 -4.02 -9.17
CA CYS A 204 -4.72 -2.67 -9.33
C CYS A 204 -3.20 -2.74 -9.38
N PHE A 205 -2.55 -2.20 -10.42
CA PHE A 205 -1.11 -2.40 -10.63
C PHE A 205 -0.27 -1.44 -9.78
N PHE A 206 0.56 -1.98 -8.88
CA PHE A 206 1.48 -1.22 -8.05
C PHE A 206 2.66 -1.99 -7.44
N PHE A 207 3.87 -1.64 -7.88
CA PHE A 207 5.14 -1.68 -7.15
C PHE A 207 5.07 -2.01 -5.65
N PRO A 208 5.68 -3.10 -5.14
CA PRO A 208 6.84 -2.81 -4.31
C PRO A 208 8.08 -3.68 -4.51
N PHE A 209 9.12 -3.12 -3.92
CA PHE A 209 10.46 -3.61 -3.69
C PHE A 209 10.41 -4.79 -2.72
N ALA A 210 10.91 -5.95 -3.14
CA ALA A 210 11.22 -7.04 -2.22
C ALA A 210 12.73 -7.07 -2.01
N MET A 211 13.20 -6.61 -0.85
CA MET A 211 14.52 -6.97 -0.34
C MET A 211 14.46 -8.42 0.13
N THR A 212 15.23 -9.30 -0.52
CA THR A 212 15.69 -10.54 0.11
C THR A 212 17.16 -10.77 -0.24
N THR A 213 17.98 -10.64 0.82
CA THR A 213 19.35 -11.12 1.07
C THR A 213 20.47 -10.73 0.11
#